data_AF-A0A1F3NQH4-F1
#
_entry.id   AF-A0A1F3NQH4-F1
#
_cell.length_a   1.000
_cell.length_b   1.000
_cell.length_c   1.000
_cell.angle_alpha   90.00
_cell.angle_beta   90.00
_cell.angle_gamma   90.00
#
_symmetry.space_group_name_H-M   'P 1'
#
loop_
_entity.id
_entity.type
_entity.pdbx_description
1 polymer ?
#
loop_
_entity_poly.entity_id
_entity_poly.type
_entity_poly.pdbx_seq_one_letter_code
_entity_poly.pdbx_strand_id
1 'polypeptide(L)' 'MKAVYNRLVSRHGIKMKAAVAVQKKILEFVYVLWKKEEMFDQQYLKNKGQQLEVATLCELA' A
#
# COMPACT_ATOMS: atom_id res chain seq x y z
N MET A 1 -3.35 8.06 -3.66
CA MET A 1 -4.19 7.09 -4.42
C MET A 1 -4.59 7.58 -5.82
N LYS A 2 -4.77 8.89 -6.06
CA LYS A 2 -5.16 9.43 -7.39
C LYS A 2 -4.24 9.00 -8.54
N ALA A 3 -2.92 8.99 -8.32
CA ALA A 3 -1.94 8.55 -9.32
C ALA A 3 -2.11 7.07 -9.74
N VAL A 4 -2.42 6.18 -8.79
CA VAL A 4 -2.62 4.75 -9.04
C VAL A 4 -3.90 4.52 -9.83
N TYR A 5 -4.98 5.20 -9.45
CA TYR A 5 -6.24 5.16 -10.20
C TYR A 5 -6.06 5.64 -11.63
N ASN A 6 -5.43 6.80 -11.83
CA ASN A 6 -5.20 7.35 -13.17
C ASN A 6 -4.34 6.42 -14.03
N ARG A 7 -3.31 5.77 -13.45
CA ARG A 7 -2.49 4.76 -14.15
C ARG A 7 -3.28 3.52 -14.55
N LEU A 8 -4.19 3.04 -13.69
CA LEU A 8 -5.05 1.89 -13.98
C LEU A 8 -6.07 2.22 -15.07
N VAL A 9 -6.68 3.41 -15.00
CA VAL A 9 -7.61 3.89 -16.02
C VAL A 9 -6.89 4.12 -17.35
N SER A 10 -5.69 4.68 -17.36
CA SER A 10 -4.95 4.91 -18.60
C SER A 10 -4.48 3.62 -19.28
N ARG A 11 -4.17 2.57 -18.51
CA ARG A 11 -3.76 1.27 -19.07
C ARG A 11 -4.92 0.40 -19.56
N HIS A 12 -6.06 0.45 -18.90
CA HIS A 12 -7.17 -0.49 -19.18
C HIS A 12 -8.41 0.19 -19.78
N GLY A 13 -8.51 1.51 -19.73
CA GLY A 13 -9.66 2.29 -20.24
C GLY A 13 -10.96 2.13 -19.44
N ILE A 14 -11.06 1.14 -18.55
CA ILE A 14 -12.29 0.80 -17.82
C ILE A 14 -12.23 1.36 -16.39
N LYS A 15 -12.96 2.47 -16.16
CA LYS A 15 -13.05 3.17 -14.87
C LYS A 15 -13.48 2.26 -13.71
N MET A 16 -14.40 1.32 -13.97
CA MET A 16 -14.93 0.39 -12.97
C MET A 16 -13.86 -0.55 -12.42
N LYS A 17 -12.98 -1.08 -13.29
CA LYS A 17 -11.90 -2.00 -12.88
C LYS A 17 -10.90 -1.28 -11.98
N ALA A 18 -10.55 -0.04 -12.31
CA ALA A 18 -9.64 0.76 -11.51
C ALA A 18 -10.24 1.09 -10.13
N ALA A 19 -11.54 1.43 -10.07
CA ALA A 19 -12.23 1.70 -8.81
C ALA A 19 -12.27 0.47 -7.90
N VAL A 20 -12.67 -0.69 -8.44
CA VAL A 20 -12.73 -1.97 -7.69
C VAL A 20 -11.35 -2.38 -7.18
N ALA A 21 -10.29 -2.20 -7.99
CA ALA A 21 -8.92 -2.51 -7.57
C ALA A 21 -8.46 -1.64 -6.38
N VAL A 22 -8.78 -0.33 -6.40
CA VAL A 22 -8.44 0.58 -5.31
C VAL A 22 -9.25 0.24 -4.05
N GLN A 23 -10.55 -0.03 -4.18
CA GLN A 23 -11.42 -0.40 -3.07
C GLN A 23 -10.96 -1.67 -2.37
N LYS A 24 -10.66 -2.73 -3.14
CA LYS A 24 -10.13 -3.99 -2.61
C LYS A 24 -8.84 -3.77 -1.80
N LYS A 25 -7.94 -2.91 -2.29
CA LYS A 25 -6.68 -2.60 -1.62
C LYS A 25 -6.89 -1.92 -0.26
N ILE A 26 -7.87 -1.00 -0.18
CA ILE A 26 -8.23 -0.34 1.08
C ILE A 26 -8.82 -1.36 2.05
N LEU A 27 -9.72 -2.22 1.58
CA LEU A 27 -10.37 -3.24 2.42
C LEU A 27 -9.35 -4.23 3.02
N GLU A 28 -8.39 -4.68 2.21
CA GLU A 28 -7.28 -5.53 2.66
C GLU A 28 -6.45 -4.83 3.76
N PHE A 29 -6.16 -3.53 3.61
CA PHE A 29 -5.42 -2.78 4.63
C PHE A 29 -6.20 -2.68 5.95
N VAL A 30 -7.48 -2.34 5.89
CA VAL A 30 -8.34 -2.26 7.08
C VAL A 30 -8.39 -3.62 7.78
N TYR A 31 -8.56 -4.71 7.02
CA TYR A 31 -8.59 -6.06 7.58
C TYR A 31 -7.28 -6.45 8.28
N VAL A 32 -6.13 -6.13 7.68
CA VAL A 32 -4.82 -6.43 8.28
C VAL A 32 -4.60 -5.63 9.56
N LEU A 33 -4.97 -4.35 9.58
CA LEU A 33 -4.86 -3.50 10.78
C LEU A 33 -5.75 -4.01 11.90
N TRP A 34 -7.01 -4.34 11.57
CA TRP A 34 -7.94 -4.92 12.52
C TRP A 34 -7.43 -6.25 13.09
N LYS A 35 -6.92 -7.14 12.24
CA LYS A 35 -6.39 -8.45 12.67
C LYS A 35 -5.15 -8.33 13.56
N LYS A 36 -4.36 -7.28 13.40
CA LYS A 36 -3.14 -7.04 14.17
C LYS A 36 -3.37 -6.21 15.44
N GLU A 37 -4.56 -5.66 15.63
CA GLU A 37 -4.86 -4.68 16.70
C GLU A 37 -3.90 -3.48 16.70
N GLU A 38 -3.32 -3.16 15.54
CA GLU A 38 -2.38 -2.06 15.39
C GLU A 38 -3.12 -0.79 14.95
N MET A 39 -2.78 0.35 15.57
CA MET A 39 -3.31 1.63 15.12
C MET A 39 -2.77 1.98 13.74
N PHE A 40 -3.62 2.57 12.91
CA PHE A 40 -3.22 3.06 11.60
C PHE A 40 -2.18 4.18 11.74
N ASP A 41 -0.95 3.90 11.32
CA ASP A 41 0.11 4.91 11.21
C ASP A 41 0.21 5.43 9.78
N GLN A 42 -0.07 6.72 9.60
CA GLN A 42 0.03 7.40 8.31
C GLN A 42 1.50 7.53 7.82
N GLN A 43 2.48 7.41 8.72
CA GLN A 43 3.91 7.40 8.40
C GLN A 43 4.48 6.00 8.16
N TYR A 44 3.67 4.95 8.28
CA TYR A 44 4.10 3.57 8.10
C TYR A 44 4.89 3.35 6.79
N LEU A 45 4.48 3.97 5.69
CA LEU A 45 5.17 3.87 4.39
C LEU A 45 6.53 4.56 4.35
N LYS A 46 6.72 5.66 5.11
CA LYS A 46 8.03 6.31 5.24
C LYS A 46 8.98 5.44 6.07
N ASN A 47 8.47 4.87 7.15
CA ASN A 47 9.23 4.01 8.05
C ASN A 47 9.58 2.65 7.40
N LYS A 48 8.71 2.12 6.53
CA LYS A 48 8.98 0.86 5.80
C LYS A 48 10.09 0.98 4.77
N GLY A 49 10.21 2.14 4.10
CA GLY A 49 11.32 2.43 3.19
C GLY A 49 12.67 2.38 3.92
N GLN A 50 12.71 2.90 5.14
CA GLN A 50 13.89 2.87 6.01
C GLN A 50 14.16 1.48 6.60
N GLN A 51 13.13 0.70 6.95
CA GLN A 51 13.31 -0.68 7.44
C GLN A 51 13.89 -1.63 6.37
N LEU A 52 13.57 -1.45 5.08
CA LEU A 52 14.21 -2.23 4.01
C LEU A 52 15.70 -1.89 3.84
N GLU A 53 16.08 -0.61 3.94
CA GLU A 53 17.49 -0.20 3.89
C GLU A 53 18.28 -0.67 5.12
N VAL A 54 17.70 -0.62 6.32
CA VAL A 54 18.35 -1.05 7.56
C VAL A 54 18.48 -2.58 7.64
N ALA A 55 17.49 -3.34 7.16
CA ALA A 55 17.60 -4.80 7.08
C ALA A 55 18.73 -5.26 6.14
N THR A 56 18.92 -4.55 5.02
CA THR A 56 19.98 -4.86 4.04
C THR A 56 21.38 -4.53 4.60
N LEU A 57 21.51 -3.51 5.45
CA LEU A 57 22.77 -3.18 6.14
C LEU A 57 23.14 -4.19 7.24
N CYS A 58 22.14 -4.77 7.91
CA CYS A 58 22.36 -5.75 9.00
C CYS A 58 22.72 -7.15 8.47
N GLU A 59 22.36 -7.49 7.23
CA GLU A 59 22.74 -8.77 6.59
C GLU A 59 24.18 -8.77 6.04
N LEU A 60 24.84 -7.61 5.99
CA LEU A 60 26.19 -7.41 5.44
C LEU A 60 27.26 -7.11 6.51
N ALA A 61 26.89 -7.09 7.79
CA ALA A 61 27.78 -6.88 8.94
C ALA A 61 27.87 -8.15 9.81
#